data_AF-A0AAI9KXS3-F1
#
_entry.id   AF-A0AAI9KXS3-F1
#
_cell.length_a   1.000
_cell.length_b   1.000
_cell.length_c   1.000
_cell.angle_alpha   90.00
_cell.angle_beta   90.00
_cell.angle_gamma   90.00
#
_symmetry.space_group_name_H-M   'P 1'
#
loop_
_entity.id
_entity.type
_entity.pdbx_description
1 polymer ?
#
loop_
_entity_poly.entity_id
_entity_poly.type
_entity_poly.pdbx_seq_one_letter_code
_entity_poly.pdbx_strand_id
1 'polypeptide(L)'
;MARKPLGKYRQREIRTVGLMIELYEKHHPETDDNAQYKDLFNYAIKRLERCQFGEDKPACKHCPIHCYQPARREAIKAIMRWSGPRMLLRHPILAIRHLIDDHRPVPDYPKKETTPKTPNGRATRLASQHTAPADTESALK
;
A
#
# COMPACT_ATOMS: atom_id res chain seq x y z
N MET A 1 -18.21 -20.27 9.80
CA MET A 1 -18.54 -19.00 10.49
C MET A 1 -18.90 -17.94 9.46
N ALA A 2 -20.16 -17.52 9.38
CA ALA A 2 -20.57 -16.45 8.47
C ALA A 2 -19.94 -15.13 8.94
N ARG A 3 -19.20 -14.44 8.06
CA ARG A 3 -18.67 -13.11 8.39
C ARG A 3 -19.84 -12.14 8.53
N LYS A 4 -19.81 -11.28 9.56
CA LYS A 4 -20.77 -10.19 9.73
C LYS A 4 -20.79 -9.33 8.46
N PRO A 5 -21.96 -8.90 7.96
CA PRO A 5 -22.03 -8.06 6.78
C PRO A 5 -21.19 -6.79 6.97
N LEU A 6 -20.49 -6.39 5.90
CA LEU A 6 -19.77 -5.11 5.83
C LEU A 6 -20.75 -3.97 6.15
N GLY A 7 -20.32 -2.94 6.86
CA GLY A 7 -21.19 -1.78 7.07
C GLY A 7 -21.23 -0.84 5.86
N LYS A 8 -22.15 0.12 5.91
CA LYS A 8 -22.51 0.97 4.76
C LYS A 8 -21.33 1.78 4.21
N TYR A 9 -20.40 2.18 5.08
CA TYR A 9 -19.26 2.99 4.66
C TYR A 9 -18.27 2.14 3.87
N ARG A 10 -17.88 0.98 4.41
CA ARG A 10 -16.95 0.08 3.71
C ARG A 10 -17.54 -0.48 2.42
N GLN A 11 -18.84 -0.76 2.37
CA GLN A 11 -19.50 -1.15 1.12
C GLN A 11 -19.41 -0.05 0.05
N ARG A 12 -19.58 1.21 0.44
CA ARG A 12 -19.41 2.36 -0.46
C ARG A 12 -17.97 2.49 -0.94
N GLU A 13 -16.99 2.30 -0.07
CA GLU A 13 -15.57 2.31 -0.46
C GLU A 13 -15.26 1.21 -1.48
N ILE A 14 -15.76 -0.02 -1.28
CA ILE A 14 -15.61 -1.11 -2.26
C ILE A 14 -16.22 -0.73 -3.60
N ARG A 15 -17.46 -0.21 -3.60
CA ARG A 15 -18.14 0.22 -4.82
C ARG A 15 -17.37 1.32 -5.55
N THR A 16 -16.85 2.29 -4.80
CA THR A 16 -16.09 3.42 -5.35
C THR A 16 -14.80 2.94 -6.01
N VAL A 17 -14.03 2.10 -5.31
CA VAL A 17 -12.79 1.52 -5.85
C VAL A 17 -13.07 0.71 -7.11
N GLY A 18 -14.13 -0.12 -7.12
CA GLY A 18 -14.50 -0.91 -8.30
C GLY A 18 -14.78 -0.05 -9.52
N LEU A 19 -15.59 1.01 -9.36
CA LEU A 19 -15.91 1.93 -10.45
C LEU A 19 -14.68 2.73 -10.91
N MET A 20 -13.78 3.11 -9.99
CA MET A 20 -12.53 3.79 -10.36
C MET A 20 -11.61 2.88 -11.18
N ILE A 21 -11.51 1.59 -10.83
CA ILE A 21 -10.71 0.60 -11.56
C ILE A 21 -11.33 0.36 -12.94
N GLU A 22 -12.65 0.10 -13.02
CA GLU A 22 -13.35 -0.12 -14.29
C GLU A 22 -13.20 1.08 -15.24
N LEU A 23 -13.29 2.30 -14.69
CA LEU A 23 -13.09 3.53 -15.46
C LEU A 23 -11.67 3.63 -16.02
N TYR A 24 -10.67 3.22 -15.23
CA TYR A 24 -9.26 3.26 -15.61
C TYR A 24 -8.91 2.20 -16.65
N GLU A 25 -9.38 0.97 -16.44
CA GLU A 25 -9.22 -0.18 -17.34
C GLU A 25 -9.74 0.12 -18.75
N LYS A 26 -10.89 0.79 -18.87
CA LYS A 26 -11.44 1.21 -20.17
C LYS A 26 -10.52 2.15 -20.96
N HIS A 27 -9.62 2.88 -20.28
CA HIS A 27 -8.66 3.78 -20.94
C HIS A 27 -7.26 3.20 -21.04
N HIS A 28 -6.92 2.24 -20.18
CA HIS A 28 -5.63 1.55 -20.13
C HIS A 28 -5.87 0.04 -20.19
N PRO A 29 -6.29 -0.50 -21.35
CA PRO A 29 -6.46 -1.93 -21.49
C PRO A 29 -5.11 -2.64 -21.35
N GLU A 30 -5.09 -3.74 -20.59
CA GLU A 30 -3.90 -4.58 -20.43
C GLU A 30 -3.99 -5.78 -21.38
N THR A 31 -2.84 -6.33 -21.76
CA THR A 31 -2.76 -7.43 -22.75
C THR A 31 -3.26 -8.78 -22.23
N ASP A 32 -3.40 -8.94 -20.92
CA ASP A 32 -3.74 -10.22 -20.24
C ASP A 32 -5.12 -10.18 -19.58
N ASP A 33 -6.19 -10.09 -20.40
CA ASP A 33 -7.61 -10.16 -20.01
C ASP A 33 -8.00 -9.40 -18.72
N ASN A 34 -7.33 -8.26 -18.48
CA ASN A 34 -7.53 -7.42 -17.30
C ASN A 34 -7.37 -8.16 -15.96
N ALA A 35 -6.59 -9.26 -15.94
CA ALA A 35 -6.32 -10.06 -14.74
C ALA A 35 -5.73 -9.20 -13.61
N GLN A 36 -4.84 -8.26 -13.95
CA GLN A 36 -4.23 -7.35 -12.99
C GLN A 36 -5.26 -6.45 -12.28
N TYR A 37 -6.27 -5.96 -12.99
CA TYR A 37 -7.32 -5.12 -12.43
C TYR A 37 -8.25 -5.90 -11.50
N LYS A 38 -8.64 -7.11 -11.92
CA LYS A 38 -9.41 -8.06 -11.11
C LYS A 38 -8.65 -8.39 -9.82
N ASP A 39 -7.36 -8.65 -9.90
CA ASP A 39 -6.50 -8.94 -8.76
C ASP A 39 -6.31 -7.77 -7.81
N LEU A 40 -6.16 -6.55 -8.35
CA LEU A 40 -6.07 -5.34 -7.55
C LEU A 40 -7.38 -5.08 -6.81
N PHE A 41 -8.53 -5.25 -7.48
CA PHE A 41 -9.85 -5.09 -6.87
C PHE A 41 -10.10 -6.12 -5.76
N ASN A 42 -9.83 -7.40 -6.04
CA ASN A 42 -9.94 -8.48 -5.06
C ASN A 42 -9.05 -8.25 -3.83
N TYR A 43 -7.85 -7.72 -4.06
CA TYR A 43 -6.96 -7.32 -2.97
C TYR A 43 -7.55 -6.17 -2.13
N ALA A 44 -8.10 -5.15 -2.79
CA ALA A 44 -8.72 -4.02 -2.11
C ALA A 44 -9.91 -4.46 -1.24
N ILE A 45 -10.78 -5.34 -1.75
CA ILE A 45 -11.88 -5.95 -1.00
C ILE A 45 -11.35 -6.65 0.25
N LYS A 46 -10.38 -7.55 0.10
CA LYS A 46 -9.79 -8.29 1.23
C LYS A 46 -9.24 -7.35 2.32
N ARG A 47 -8.67 -6.20 1.94
CA ARG A 47 -8.19 -5.19 2.89
C ARG A 47 -9.30 -4.40 3.56
N LEU A 48 -10.38 -4.08 2.85
CA LEU A 48 -11.55 -3.39 3.39
C LEU A 48 -12.33 -4.30 4.37
N GLU A 49 -12.51 -5.58 4.02
CA GLU A 49 -13.15 -6.58 4.88
C GLU A 49 -12.44 -6.76 6.23
N ARG A 50 -11.11 -6.77 6.21
CA ARG A 50 -10.26 -7.00 7.38
C ARG A 50 -9.71 -5.72 8.00
N CYS A 51 -10.33 -4.57 7.72
CA CYS A 51 -9.87 -3.31 8.28
C CYS A 51 -10.07 -3.30 9.80
N GLN A 52 -9.01 -3.02 10.55
CA GLN A 52 -9.03 -2.93 12.01
C GLN A 52 -9.99 -1.85 12.51
N PHE A 53 -10.12 -0.74 11.78
CA PHE A 53 -10.98 0.39 12.14
C PHE A 53 -12.45 0.18 11.76
N GLY A 54 -12.78 -0.88 11.01
CA GLY A 54 -14.17 -1.17 10.63
C GLY A 54 -14.86 0.00 9.92
N GLU A 55 -15.96 0.48 10.49
CA GLU A 55 -16.75 1.60 9.94
C GLU A 55 -16.20 2.98 10.32
N ASP A 56 -15.39 3.06 11.37
CA ASP A 56 -14.69 4.29 11.80
C ASP A 56 -13.36 4.49 11.07
N LYS A 57 -13.20 3.76 9.96
CA LYS A 57 -12.02 3.82 9.10
C LYS A 57 -11.84 5.24 8.55
N PRO A 58 -10.63 5.84 8.68
CA PRO A 58 -10.30 7.07 7.97
C PRO A 58 -10.09 6.79 6.48
N ALA A 59 -10.02 7.86 5.69
CA ALA A 59 -9.63 7.76 4.29
C ALA A 59 -8.31 6.96 4.13
N CYS A 60 -8.22 6.11 3.11
CA CYS A 60 -7.04 5.23 2.93
C CYS A 60 -5.73 6.02 2.82
N LYS A 61 -5.80 7.24 2.28
CA LYS A 61 -4.67 8.19 2.17
C LYS A 61 -4.11 8.64 3.52
N HIS A 62 -4.97 8.71 4.54
CA HIS A 62 -4.66 9.23 5.89
C HIS A 62 -4.59 8.12 6.95
N CYS A 63 -4.73 6.86 6.54
CA CYS A 63 -4.73 5.72 7.46
C CYS A 63 -3.35 5.57 8.14
N PRO A 64 -3.29 5.52 9.48
CA PRO A 64 -2.01 5.40 10.20
C PRO A 64 -1.38 4.01 10.03
N ILE A 65 -2.16 3.02 9.58
CA ILE A 65 -1.69 1.65 9.34
C ILE A 65 -1.35 1.47 7.85
N HIS A 66 -0.13 1.04 7.58
CA HIS A 66 0.31 0.66 6.23
C HIS A 66 -0.18 -0.75 5.85
N CYS A 67 -1.46 -0.88 5.48
CA CYS A 67 -2.05 -2.18 5.16
C CYS A 67 -1.82 -2.65 3.70
N TYR A 68 -1.57 -1.74 2.77
CA TYR A 68 -1.29 -2.09 1.37
C TYR A 68 0.20 -2.38 1.16
N GLN A 69 0.49 -3.42 0.37
CA GLN A 69 1.82 -3.62 -0.21
C GLN A 69 2.23 -2.41 -1.05
N PRO A 70 3.51 -1.99 -1.05
CA PRO A 70 3.96 -0.80 -1.76
C PRO A 70 3.55 -0.75 -3.24
N ALA A 71 3.82 -1.81 -4.01
CA ALA A 71 3.45 -1.89 -5.42
C ALA A 71 1.92 -1.73 -5.66
N ARG A 72 1.10 -2.42 -4.86
CA ARG A 72 -0.37 -2.32 -4.96
C ARG A 72 -0.90 -0.94 -4.53
N ARG A 73 -0.21 -0.29 -3.58
CA ARG A 73 -0.52 1.08 -3.14
C ARG A 73 -0.27 2.09 -4.25
N GLU A 74 0.81 1.93 -4.99
CA GLU A 74 1.13 2.81 -6.12
C GLU A 74 0.13 2.62 -7.25
N ALA A 75 -0.20 1.38 -7.60
CA ALA A 75 -1.22 1.08 -8.60
C ALA A 75 -2.58 1.73 -8.25
N ILE A 76 -3.07 1.55 -7.02
CA ILE A 76 -4.37 2.13 -6.64
C ILE A 76 -4.32 3.67 -6.58
N LYS A 77 -3.18 4.25 -6.19
CA LYS A 77 -3.00 5.72 -6.20
C LYS A 77 -3.02 6.27 -7.63
N ALA A 78 -2.39 5.59 -8.59
CA ALA A 78 -2.42 5.99 -9.99
C ALA A 78 -3.86 5.99 -10.52
N ILE A 79 -4.61 4.92 -10.22
CA ILE A 79 -6.03 4.79 -10.57
C ILE A 79 -6.86 5.89 -9.91
N MET A 80 -6.75 6.09 -8.60
CA MET A 80 -7.50 7.14 -7.88
C MET A 80 -7.20 8.53 -8.43
N ARG A 81 -5.93 8.83 -8.75
CA ARG A 81 -5.53 10.13 -9.32
C ARG A 81 -6.12 10.38 -10.71
N TRP A 82 -6.14 9.36 -11.56
CA TRP A 82 -6.66 9.49 -12.92
C TRP A 82 -8.20 9.44 -12.97
N SER A 83 -8.79 8.51 -12.22
CA SER A 83 -10.23 8.24 -12.18
C SER A 83 -10.99 9.26 -11.33
N GLY A 84 -10.40 9.83 -10.28
CA GLY A 84 -11.07 10.73 -9.34
C GLY A 84 -11.82 11.90 -9.99
N PRO A 85 -11.12 12.79 -10.75
CA PRO A 85 -11.77 13.90 -11.45
C PRO A 85 -12.82 13.44 -12.48
N ARG A 86 -12.60 12.28 -13.10
CA ARG A 86 -13.48 11.70 -14.14
C ARG A 86 -14.71 11.00 -13.56
N MET A 87 -14.62 10.52 -12.32
CA MET A 87 -15.73 9.89 -11.61
C MET A 87 -16.86 10.90 -11.36
N LEU A 88 -16.53 12.19 -11.20
CA LEU A 88 -17.52 13.26 -11.06
C LEU A 88 -18.45 13.36 -12.29
N LEU A 89 -17.94 13.05 -13.48
CA LEU A 89 -18.72 13.13 -14.73
C LEU A 89 -19.69 11.95 -14.90
N ARG A 90 -19.34 10.75 -14.41
CA ARG A 90 -20.16 9.53 -14.58
C ARG A 90 -21.00 9.17 -13.35
N HIS A 91 -20.44 9.40 -12.17
CA HIS A 91 -21.05 9.04 -10.89
C HIS A 91 -20.96 10.21 -9.89
N PRO A 92 -21.57 11.37 -10.19
CA PRO A 92 -21.39 12.60 -9.43
C PRO A 92 -21.70 12.44 -7.94
N ILE A 93 -22.81 11.78 -7.60
CA ILE A 93 -23.23 11.57 -6.20
C ILE A 93 -22.21 10.72 -5.43
N LEU A 94 -21.66 9.67 -6.07
CA LEU A 94 -20.69 8.80 -5.41
C LEU A 94 -19.33 9.49 -5.28
N ALA A 95 -18.91 10.22 -6.32
CA ALA A 95 -17.67 11.00 -6.32
C ALA A 95 -17.69 12.06 -5.21
N ILE A 96 -18.76 12.84 -5.09
CA ILE A 96 -18.91 13.85 -4.03
C ILE A 96 -18.86 13.20 -2.64
N ARG A 97 -19.58 12.09 -2.43
CA ARG A 97 -19.53 11.37 -1.15
C ARG A 97 -18.14 10.86 -0.83
N HIS A 98 -17.42 10.32 -1.81
CA HIS A 98 -16.04 9.86 -1.63
C HIS A 98 -15.11 11.03 -1.26
N LEU A 99 -15.26 12.19 -1.90
CA LEU A 99 -14.50 13.41 -1.56
C LEU A 99 -14.80 13.90 -0.13
N ILE A 100 -16.04 13.80 0.33
CA ILE A 100 -16.40 14.13 1.73
C ILE A 100 -15.77 13.11 2.70
N ASP A 101 -15.86 11.82 2.38
CA ASP A 101 -15.29 10.74 3.19
C ASP A 101 -13.75 10.87 3.30
N ASP A 102 -13.12 11.48 2.29
CA ASP A 102 -11.69 11.82 2.23
C ASP A 102 -11.21 12.82 3.30
N HIS A 103 -12.16 13.55 3.92
CA HIS A 103 -11.92 14.50 5.01
C HIS A 103 -12.30 13.94 6.40
N ARG A 104 -12.66 12.67 6.52
CA ARG A 104 -12.92 12.06 7.83
C ARG A 104 -11.70 12.16 8.75
N PRO A 105 -11.91 12.50 10.04
CA PRO A 105 -10.83 12.57 11.00
C PRO A 105 -10.17 11.20 11.17
N VAL A 106 -8.86 11.22 11.38
CA VAL A 106 -8.10 10.01 11.68
C VAL A 106 -8.36 9.64 13.14
N PRO A 107 -8.84 8.41 13.45
CA PRO A 107 -9.01 7.97 14.83
C PRO A 107 -7.67 7.95 15.55
N ASP A 108 -7.68 8.30 16.84
CA ASP A 108 -6.48 8.28 17.68
C ASP A 108 -5.95 6.84 17.80
N TYR A 109 -4.79 6.60 17.20
CA TYR A 109 -4.17 5.28 17.12
C TYR A 109 -2.71 5.38 17.61
N PRO A 110 -2.34 4.64 18.67
CA PRO A 110 -1.01 4.76 19.26
C PRO A 110 0.04 4.28 18.25
N LYS A 111 0.90 5.21 17.84
CA LYS A 111 2.03 4.92 16.95
C LYS A 111 3.06 4.14 17.75
N LYS A 112 3.33 2.88 17.40
CA LYS A 112 4.42 2.12 18.05
C LYS A 112 5.74 2.83 17.76
N GLU A 113 6.35 3.38 18.81
CA GLU A 113 7.66 4.00 18.73
C GLU A 113 8.68 2.92 18.36
N THR A 114 9.29 3.04 17.18
CA THR A 114 10.39 2.17 16.79
C THR A 114 11.62 2.61 17.56
N THR A 115 12.00 1.86 18.60
CA THR A 115 13.29 2.05 19.26
C THR A 115 14.41 1.94 18.23
N PRO A 116 15.46 2.79 18.30
CA PRO A 116 16.60 2.71 17.40
C PRO A 116 17.20 1.31 17.48
N LYS A 117 17.22 0.61 16.34
CA LYS A 117 17.82 -0.72 16.25
C LYS A 117 19.32 -0.55 16.48
N THR A 118 19.84 -0.96 17.65
CA THR A 118 21.27 -0.98 17.95
C THR A 118 22.01 -1.64 16.78
N PRO A 119 23.04 -1.01 16.19
CA PRO A 119 23.79 -1.62 15.10
C PRO A 119 24.35 -2.96 15.57
N ASN A 120 23.94 -4.03 14.90
CA ASN A 120 24.37 -5.39 15.20
C ASN A 120 25.90 -5.48 15.02
N GLY A 121 26.61 -6.04 15.99
CA GLY A 121 28.09 -6.12 16.07
C GLY A 121 28.79 -7.01 15.03
N ARG A 122 28.23 -7.13 13.82
CA ARG A 122 28.79 -7.90 12.70
C ARG A 122 29.89 -7.14 11.95
N ALA A 123 30.09 -5.84 12.23
CA ALA A 123 31.13 -5.01 11.62
C ALA A 123 32.55 -5.33 12.14
N THR A 124 32.70 -6.00 13.29
CA THR A 124 34.01 -6.15 13.94
C THR A 124 34.85 -7.35 13.45
N ARG A 125 34.29 -8.25 12.62
CA ARG A 125 35.01 -9.48 12.19
C ARG A 125 35.73 -9.39 10.84
N LEU A 126 35.66 -8.24 10.15
CA LEU A 126 36.34 -8.07 8.85
C LEU A 126 37.67 -7.31 8.92
N ALA A 127 38.02 -6.73 10.08
CA ALA A 127 39.23 -5.92 10.24
C ALA A 127 40.49 -6.71 10.63
N SER A 128 40.40 -8.02 10.87
CA SER A 128 41.51 -8.83 11.40
C SER A 128 42.26 -9.64 10.34
N GLN A 129 41.90 -9.55 9.04
CA GLN A 129 42.40 -10.46 7.99
C GLN A 129 43.41 -9.83 7.01
N HIS A 130 43.84 -8.58 7.22
CA HIS A 130 44.82 -7.91 6.35
C HIS A 130 45.98 -7.32 7.16
N THR A 131 46.81 -8.18 7.73
CA THR A 131 48.22 -7.89 8.01
C THR A 131 49.03 -9.13 7.70
N ALA A 132 49.39 -9.29 6.42
CA ALA A 132 50.48 -10.16 6.01
C ALA A 132 51.78 -9.33 6.05
N PRO A 133 52.85 -9.77 6.72
CA PRO A 133 54.15 -9.12 6.60
C PRO A 133 54.76 -9.43 5.23
N ALA A 134 55.26 -8.38 4.58
CA ALA A 134 56.17 -8.48 3.46
C ALA A 134 57.57 -8.69 4.03
N ASP A 135 58.20 -9.82 3.73
CA ASP A 135 59.65 -9.98 3.86
C ASP A 135 60.21 -10.70 2.63
N THR A 136 61.14 -9.99 2.02
CA THR A 136 62.00 -10.31 0.88
C THR A 136 62.99 -11.43 1.17
N GLU A 137 63.26 -12.31 0.21
CA GLU A 137 64.66 -12.62 -0.14
C GLU A 137 64.80 -13.32 -1.50
N SER A 138 65.64 -12.71 -2.34
CA SER A 138 66.19 -13.24 -3.58
C SER A 138 67.59 -13.75 -3.26
N ALA A 139 67.87 -15.06 -3.41
CA ALA A 139 69.23 -15.58 -3.51
C ALA A 139 69.29 -17.07 -3.94
N LEU A 140 69.88 -17.28 -5.13
CA LEU A 140 70.93 -18.27 -5.39
C LEU A 140 70.60 -19.78 -5.45
N LYS A 141 70.36 -20.31 -6.65
CA LYS A 141 71.26 -21.23 -7.40
C LYS A 141 70.59 -21.80 -8.64
#